data_AF-A0A6I4V255-F1
#
_entry.id   AF-A0A6I4V255-F1
#
_cell.length_a   1.000
_cell.length_b   1.000
_cell.length_c   1.000
_cell.angle_alpha   90.00
_cell.angle_beta   90.00
_cell.angle_gamma   90.00
#
_symmetry.space_group_name_H-M   'P 1'
#
loop_
_entity.id
_entity.type
_entity.pdbx_description
1 polymer ?
#
loop_
_entity_poly.entity_id
_entity_poly.type
_entity_poly.pdbx_seq_one_letter_code
_entity_poly.pdbx_strand_id
1 'polypeptide(L)' 'MRTIHSAQGATADRVMAHLESFRANTIDAPAVYVAISRAKDAVALYTDSRARLTEALGLRDGEQIGAIDEVRWEVEVAWN' A
#
# COMPACT_ATOMS: atom_id res chain seq x y z
N MET A 1 -14.73 12.64 -2.75
CA MET A 1 -13.73 11.92 -1.94
C MET A 1 -13.80 10.44 -2.28
N ARG A 2 -12.68 9.76 -2.55
CA ARG A 2 -12.62 8.31 -2.87
C ARG A 2 -11.65 7.60 -1.93
N THR A 3 -11.83 6.30 -1.70
CA THR A 3 -10.83 5.49 -0.98
C THR A 3 -9.73 5.09 -1.95
N ILE A 4 -8.55 4.76 -1.43
CA ILE A 4 -7.43 4.25 -2.24
C ILE A 4 -7.85 2.98 -2.98
N HIS A 5 -8.57 2.10 -2.28
CA HIS A 5 -9.12 0.87 -2.85
C HIS A 5 -10.04 1.14 -4.04
N SER A 6 -11.02 2.05 -3.93
CA SER A 6 -11.92 2.36 -5.05
C SER A 6 -11.27 3.16 -6.18
N ALA A 7 -10.08 3.71 -5.95
CA ALA A 7 -9.29 4.42 -6.94
C ALA A 7 -8.48 3.50 -7.86
N GLN A 8 -8.41 2.20 -7.57
CA GLN A 8 -7.68 1.23 -8.40
C GLN A 8 -8.17 1.27 -9.86
N GLY A 9 -7.23 1.24 -10.80
CA GLY A 9 -7.52 1.31 -12.24
C GLY A 9 -7.86 2.71 -12.78
N ALA A 10 -8.14 3.69 -11.93
CA ALA A 10 -8.44 5.06 -12.35
C ALA A 10 -7.22 5.99 -12.21
N THR A 11 -6.93 6.82 -13.23
CA THR A 11 -5.85 7.81 -13.19
C THR A 11 -6.39 9.24 -13.14
N ALA A 12 -5.57 10.18 -12.64
CA ALA A 12 -5.87 11.60 -12.62
C ALA A 12 -4.58 12.40 -12.85
N ASP A 13 -4.68 13.61 -13.39
CA ASP A 13 -3.48 14.45 -13.63
C ASP A 13 -2.80 14.81 -12.30
N ARG A 14 -3.61 15.12 -11.29
CA ARG A 14 -3.14 15.44 -9.93
C ARG A 14 -3.89 14.62 -8.88
N VAL A 15 -3.17 14.10 -7.90
CA VAL A 15 -3.73 13.40 -6.74
C VAL A 15 -3.43 14.17 -5.46
N MET A 16 -4.46 14.32 -4.62
CA MET A 16 -4.31 14.72 -3.23
C MET A 16 -4.67 13.51 -2.37
N ALA A 17 -3.73 13.02 -1.56
CA ALA A 17 -3.93 11.87 -0.71
C ALA A 17 -3.70 12.23 0.76
N HIS A 18 -4.60 11.76 1.61
CA HIS A 18 -4.50 11.93 3.05
C HIS A 18 -4.12 10.59 3.68
N LEU A 19 -2.91 10.52 4.24
CA LEU A 19 -2.27 9.29 4.73
C LEU A 19 -1.85 9.49 6.18
N GLU A 20 -2.62 8.93 7.11
CA GLU A 20 -2.36 9.06 8.55
C GLU A 20 -1.52 7.87 9.05
N SER A 21 -0.42 8.16 9.74
CA SER A 21 0.57 7.17 10.20
C SER A 21 -0.04 6.11 11.14
N PHE A 22 -1.06 6.50 11.91
CA PHE A 22 -1.71 5.66 12.91
C PHE A 22 -2.75 4.68 12.34
N ARG A 23 -3.11 4.77 11.05
CA ARG A 23 -4.13 3.89 10.44
C ARG A 23 -3.57 2.56 9.93
N ALA A 24 -3.08 1.73 10.85
CA ALA A 24 -2.39 0.47 10.55
C ALA A 24 -3.11 -0.47 9.57
N ASN A 25 -4.43 -0.57 9.67
CA ASN A 25 -5.21 -1.53 8.87
C ASN A 25 -5.56 -1.05 7.45
N THR A 26 -5.28 0.22 7.13
CA THR A 26 -5.69 0.83 5.84
C THR A 26 -4.57 1.57 5.13
N ILE A 27 -3.41 1.69 5.79
CA ILE A 27 -2.22 2.38 5.30
C ILE A 27 -1.03 1.42 5.46
N ASP A 28 -0.73 0.75 4.36
CA ASP A 28 0.41 -0.13 4.12
C ASP A 28 1.13 0.29 2.81
N ALA A 29 2.27 -0.33 2.51
CA ALA A 29 3.05 0.00 1.33
C ALA A 29 2.25 -0.18 0.01
N PRO A 30 1.48 -1.26 -0.22
CA PRO A 30 0.67 -1.41 -1.43
C PRO A 30 -0.41 -0.34 -1.59
N ALA A 31 -1.15 0.00 -0.52
CA ALA A 31 -2.17 1.03 -0.57
C ALA A 31 -1.55 2.41 -0.88
N VAL A 32 -0.45 2.76 -0.21
CA VAL A 32 0.24 4.04 -0.47
C VAL A 32 0.80 4.08 -1.89
N TYR A 33 1.33 2.96 -2.40
CA TYR A 33 1.76 2.85 -3.79
C TYR A 33 0.60 3.09 -4.77
N VAL A 34 -0.56 2.48 -4.53
CA VAL A 34 -1.76 2.72 -5.35
C VAL A 34 -2.14 4.19 -5.32
N ALA A 35 -2.14 4.83 -4.15
CA ALA A 35 -2.50 6.24 -4.01
C ALA A 35 -1.59 7.16 -4.84
N ILE A 36 -0.28 6.92 -4.83
CA ILE A 36 0.72 7.71 -5.56
C ILE A 36 0.65 7.44 -7.06
N SER A 37 0.60 6.16 -7.46
CA SER A 37 0.64 5.73 -8.87
C SER A 37 -0.59 6.12 -9.70
N ARG A 38 -1.67 6.61 -9.08
CA ARG A 38 -2.82 7.14 -9.83
C ARG A 38 -2.57 8.52 -10.44
N ALA A 39 -1.57 9.26 -9.98
CA ALA A 39 -1.24 10.58 -10.54
C ALA A 39 -0.41 10.46 -11.81
N LYS A 40 -0.71 11.27 -12.82
CA LYS A 40 0.12 11.40 -14.03
C LYS A 40 1.20 12.47 -13.89
N ASP A 41 0.86 13.60 -13.26
CA ASP A 41 1.76 14.75 -13.19
C ASP A 41 2.26 15.04 -11.78
N ALA A 42 1.36 15.06 -10.79
CA ALA A 42 1.73 15.50 -9.43
C ALA A 42 0.91 14.84 -8.32
N VAL A 43 1.56 14.66 -7.16
CA VAL A 43 0.95 14.14 -5.93
C VAL A 43 1.20 15.11 -4.79
N ALA A 44 0.16 15.43 -4.04
CA ALA A 44 0.26 16.09 -2.73
C ALA A 44 -0.15 15.10 -1.62
N LEU A 45 0.76 14.82 -0.69
CA LEU A 45 0.53 13.92 0.44
C LEU A 45 0.33 14.74 1.72
N TYR A 46 -0.77 14.49 2.42
CA TYR A 46 -1.09 15.08 3.71
C TYR A 46 -1.03 14.01 4.79
N THR A 47 -0.15 14.20 5.76
CA THR A 47 0.07 13.25 6.86
C THR A 47 0.23 13.99 8.17
N ASP A 48 -0.13 13.33 9.28
CA ASP A 48 0.08 13.82 10.64
C ASP A 48 1.57 13.85 11.02
N SER A 49 2.39 12.96 10.45
CA SER A 49 3.83 12.92 10.68
C SER A 49 4.53 12.14 9.57
N ARG A 50 5.42 12.83 8.83
CA ARG A 50 6.26 12.20 7.80
C ARG A 50 7.11 11.07 8.38
N ALA A 51 7.78 11.30 9.51
CA ALA A 51 8.68 10.33 10.10
C ALA A 51 7.94 9.05 10.50
N ARG A 52 6.82 9.18 11.23
CA ARG A 52 6.01 8.02 11.64
C ARG A 52 5.39 7.30 10.46
N LEU A 53 4.96 8.02 9.42
CA LEU A 53 4.43 7.38 8.21
C LEU A 53 5.52 6.57 7.49
N THR A 54 6.73 7.10 7.33
CA THR A 54 7.83 6.37 6.69
C THR A 54 8.24 5.13 7.49
N GLU A 55 8.36 5.25 8.81
CA GLU A 55 8.61 4.12 9.70
C GLU A 55 7.51 3.05 9.59
N ALA A 56 6.25 3.47 9.69
CA ALA A 56 5.10 2.58 9.57
C ALA A 56 5.06 1.83 8.23
N LEU A 57 5.37 2.51 7.12
CA LEU A 57 5.40 1.87 5.79
C LEU A 57 6.56 0.88 5.64
N GLY A 58 7.69 1.11 6.31
CA GLY A 58 8.79 0.15 6.34
C GLY A 58 8.46 -1.14 7.08
N LEU A 59 7.46 -1.11 7.97
CA LEU A 59 7.01 -2.26 8.76
C LEU A 59 5.77 -2.96 8.18
N ARG A 60 5.06 -2.33 7.23
CA ARG A 60 3.77 -2.79 6.71
C ARG A 60 3.90 -3.07 5.21
N ASP A 61 4.48 -4.21 4.87
CA ASP A 61 4.59 -4.70 3.49
C ASP A 61 3.24 -5.01 2.84
N GLY A 62 2.19 -5.20 3.66
CA GLY A 62 0.85 -5.53 3.18
C GLY A 62 0.74 -6.96 2.67
N GLU A 63 1.68 -7.85 3.04
CA GLU A 63 1.57 -9.26 2.70
C GLU A 63 0.34 -9.89 3.37
N GLN A 64 -0.41 -10.63 2.56
CA GLN A 64 -1.48 -11.49 3.03
C GLN A 64 -1.02 -12.92 2.85
N ILE A 65 -0.99 -13.69 3.93
CA ILE A 65 -0.72 -15.12 3.87
C ILE A 65 -1.98 -15.80 3.32
N GLY A 66 -1.92 -16.21 2.06
CA GLY A 66 -2.99 -16.97 1.43
C GLY A 66 -2.76 -18.47 1.58
N ALA A 67 -3.82 -19.26 1.48
CA ALA A 67 -3.71 -20.74 1.44
C ALA A 67 -2.78 -21.24 0.30
N ILE A 68 -2.60 -20.44 -0.76
CA ILE A 68 -1.69 -20.76 -1.87
C ILE A 68 -0.21 -20.63 -1.50
N ASP A 69 0.14 -19.79 -0.52
CA ASP A 69 1.53 -19.60 -0.09
C ASP A 69 2.02 -20.79 0.74
N GLU A 70 1.13 -21.43 1.49
CA GLU A 70 1.42 -22.68 2.21
C GLU A 70 1.74 -23.83 1.24
N VAL A 71 0.92 -23.98 0.20
CA VAL A 71 1.12 -25.02 -0.83
C VAL A 71 2.41 -24.77 -1.64
N ARG A 72 2.76 -23.51 -1.91
CA ARG A 72 4.01 -23.16 -2.62
C ARG A 72 5.24 -23.57 -1.81
N TRP A 73 5.22 -23.38 -0.50
CA TRP A 73 6.34 -23.73 0.36
C TRP A 73 6.58 -25.25 0.37
N GLU A 74 5.53 -26.06 0.55
CA GLU A 74 5.65 -27.52 0.58
C GLU A 74 6.27 -28.09 -0.72
N VAL A 75 5.91 -27.51 -1.87
CA VAL A 75 6.52 -27.88 -3.16
C VAL A 75 7.99 -27.49 -3.20
N GLU A 76 8.36 -26.26 -2.82
CA GLU A 76 9.74 -25.77 -2.89
C GLU A 76 10.70 -26.54 -1.96
N VAL A 77 10.22 -27.03 -0.80
CA VAL A 77 11.02 -27.88 0.09
C VAL A 77 11.09 -29.33 -0.42
N ALA A 78 10.07 -29.83 -1.13
CA ALA A 78 10.04 -31.21 -1.63
C ALA A 78 10.98 -31.46 -2.83
N TRP A 79 11.45 -30.41 -3.50
CA TRP A 79 12.37 -30.49 -4.64
C TRP A 79 13.80 -30.00 -4.33
N ASN A 80 14.14 -29.81 -3.05
CA ASN A 80 15.48 -29.50 -2.54
C ASN A 80 16.05 -30.70 -1.78
#